data_AF-A0A1D9PZA8-F1
#
_entry.id   AF-A0A1D9PZA8-F1
#
_cell.length_a   1.000
_cell.length_b   1.000
_cell.length_c   1.000
_cell.angle_alpha   90.00
_cell.angle_beta   90.00
_cell.angle_gamma   90.00
#
_symmetry.space_group_name_H-M   'P 1'
#
loop_
_entity.id
_entity.type
_entity.pdbx_description
1 polymer ?
#
loop_
_entity_poly.entity_id
_entity_poly.type
_entity_poly.pdbx_seq_one_letter_code
_entity_poly.pdbx_strand_id
1 'polypeptide(L)'
;MTTPSSTSTSTSASTLAPLLPLNLYHLSPTIQKWCALRCADIATLKARGVYYENKPIHHYLNHPIRYIKLIGLVASIDDFLRCRVYTIDDSSGVCIECVALLPPPPPPSKPSSSTTTTTISTSTANPPTTQIQAPSEPSVNQPQIPWDTISECKIVRILGVMGTYMTMPRLQIVKMGVVESTDVERKWWDECARLKDPSMGILGMEWVVSEEEIERWKRRERRRKAREVEREGQGTKRIDKREGSRLKDGSGRKENIDSIKEEREKQQQERKRKDNPHHLPTIATKPAHPPRETSPNKRNPKPPTTKKRILPIALSDLSKYDTFGL
;
A
#
# COMPACT_ATOMS: atom_id res chain seq x y z
N MET A 1 42.35 -46.94 -45.45
CA MET A 1 40.98 -46.41 -45.27
C MET A 1 40.77 -46.18 -43.78
N THR A 2 40.78 -44.93 -43.35
CA THR A 2 40.63 -44.52 -41.94
C THR A 2 39.19 -44.11 -41.68
N THR A 3 38.62 -44.60 -40.58
CA THR A 3 37.27 -44.22 -40.13
C THR A 3 37.29 -42.83 -39.49
N PRO A 4 36.29 -41.97 -39.75
CA PRO A 4 36.18 -40.69 -39.06
C PRO A 4 35.64 -40.88 -37.63
N SER A 5 36.27 -40.25 -36.66
CA SER A 5 35.76 -40.18 -35.29
C SER A 5 34.53 -39.27 -35.23
N SER A 6 33.46 -39.75 -34.60
CA SER A 6 32.27 -38.95 -34.34
C SER A 6 32.56 -37.89 -33.29
N THR A 7 32.67 -36.63 -33.71
CA THR A 7 32.76 -35.47 -32.82
C THR A 7 31.43 -35.28 -32.10
N SER A 8 31.38 -35.57 -30.80
CA SER A 8 30.22 -35.32 -29.95
C SER A 8 30.08 -33.82 -29.69
N THR A 9 29.18 -33.17 -30.44
CA THR A 9 28.85 -31.75 -30.24
C THR A 9 28.10 -31.59 -28.91
N SER A 10 28.80 -31.18 -27.85
CA SER A 10 28.18 -30.82 -26.58
C SER A 10 27.47 -29.47 -26.68
N THR A 11 26.24 -29.49 -27.21
CA THR A 11 25.34 -28.34 -27.18
C THR A 11 24.91 -28.08 -25.74
N SER A 12 25.73 -27.35 -25.00
CA SER A 12 25.45 -26.88 -23.63
C SER A 12 24.33 -25.84 -23.66
N ALA A 13 23.09 -26.30 -23.81
CA ALA A 13 21.91 -25.50 -23.53
C ALA A 13 22.01 -25.01 -22.08
N SER A 14 22.10 -23.69 -21.89
CA SER A 14 22.18 -23.08 -20.57
C SER A 14 20.83 -23.22 -19.86
N THR A 15 20.65 -24.35 -19.17
CA THR A 15 19.46 -24.63 -18.38
C THR A 15 19.41 -23.67 -17.21
N LEU A 16 18.54 -22.66 -17.30
CA LEU A 16 18.30 -21.73 -16.19
C LEU A 16 17.80 -22.48 -14.95
N ALA A 17 18.41 -22.21 -13.79
CA ALA A 17 18.00 -22.69 -12.47
C ALA A 17 16.46 -22.75 -12.31
N PRO A 18 15.88 -23.85 -11.80
CA PRO A 18 14.43 -23.98 -11.69
C PRO A 18 13.83 -22.94 -10.75
N LEU A 19 12.68 -22.36 -11.12
CA LEU A 19 11.96 -21.43 -10.27
C LEU A 19 11.19 -22.15 -9.18
N LEU A 20 11.26 -21.63 -7.96
CA LEU A 20 10.41 -22.09 -6.87
C LEU A 20 8.95 -21.64 -7.08
N PRO A 21 7.97 -22.36 -6.50
CA PRO A 21 6.58 -21.92 -6.46
C PRO A 21 6.38 -20.53 -5.84
N LEU A 22 5.49 -19.73 -6.43
CA LEU A 22 5.25 -18.32 -6.06
C LEU A 22 4.87 -18.11 -4.58
N ASN A 23 4.14 -19.07 -4.00
CA ASN A 23 3.77 -19.04 -2.58
C ASN A 23 4.98 -19.12 -1.63
N LEU A 24 6.14 -19.60 -2.09
CA LEU A 24 7.38 -19.62 -1.33
C LEU A 24 8.22 -18.35 -1.49
N TYR A 25 7.87 -17.41 -2.38
CA TYR A 25 8.72 -16.24 -2.67
C TYR A 25 9.01 -15.38 -1.45
N HIS A 26 8.07 -15.29 -0.50
CA HIS A 26 8.25 -14.60 0.78
C HIS A 26 9.33 -15.24 1.71
N LEU A 27 9.88 -16.41 1.37
CA LEU A 27 11.04 -17.03 2.03
C LEU A 27 12.36 -16.69 1.33
N SER A 28 12.31 -16.05 0.16
CA SER A 28 13.53 -15.68 -0.58
C SER A 28 14.33 -14.65 0.20
N PRO A 29 15.68 -14.76 0.21
CA PRO A 29 16.53 -13.75 0.81
C PRO A 29 16.48 -12.39 0.09
N THR A 30 15.93 -12.30 -1.14
CA THR A 30 15.98 -11.10 -1.99
C THR A 30 14.63 -10.41 -2.23
N ILE A 31 13.49 -11.11 -2.06
CA ILE A 31 12.15 -10.60 -2.42
C ILE A 31 11.75 -9.27 -1.74
N GLN A 32 12.27 -9.04 -0.53
CA GLN A 32 11.98 -7.89 0.35
C GLN A 32 13.28 -7.19 0.77
N LYS A 33 14.34 -7.26 -0.05
CA LYS A 33 15.64 -6.64 0.22
C LYS A 33 16.12 -5.81 -0.96
N TRP A 34 16.78 -4.70 -0.65
CA TRP A 34 17.53 -3.91 -1.61
C TRP A 34 18.80 -4.67 -1.98
N CYS A 35 18.85 -5.22 -3.20
CA CYS A 35 20.04 -5.88 -3.71
C CYS A 35 20.99 -4.84 -4.31
N ALA A 36 22.23 -4.77 -3.82
CA ALA A 36 23.30 -4.01 -4.45
C ALA A 36 23.72 -4.73 -5.74
N LEU A 37 23.46 -4.13 -6.91
CA LEU A 37 23.68 -4.76 -8.22
C LEU A 37 24.27 -3.76 -9.21
N ARG A 38 25.25 -4.21 -9.98
CA ARG A 38 25.89 -3.43 -11.05
C ARG A 38 25.01 -3.31 -12.29
N CYS A 39 25.24 -2.33 -13.16
CA CYS A 39 24.47 -2.15 -14.39
C CYS A 39 24.48 -3.42 -15.27
N ALA A 40 25.61 -4.09 -15.39
CA ALA A 40 25.75 -5.39 -16.06
C ALA A 40 24.86 -6.48 -15.42
N ASP A 41 24.80 -6.52 -14.10
CA ASP A 41 23.97 -7.51 -13.39
C ASP A 41 22.48 -7.26 -13.67
N ILE A 42 22.05 -5.99 -13.58
CA ILE A 42 20.69 -5.54 -13.89
C ILE A 42 20.31 -5.90 -15.33
N ALA A 43 21.21 -5.68 -16.30
CA ALA A 43 21.00 -6.02 -17.70
C ALA A 43 20.84 -7.54 -17.94
N THR A 44 21.48 -8.38 -17.11
CA THR A 44 21.34 -9.85 -17.22
C THR A 44 20.05 -10.41 -16.62
N LEU A 45 19.35 -9.67 -15.75
CA LEU A 45 18.15 -10.12 -15.06
C LEU A 45 17.06 -10.61 -16.04
N LYS A 46 16.48 -11.78 -15.75
CA LYS A 46 15.50 -12.42 -16.65
C LYS A 46 14.07 -12.24 -16.16
N ALA A 47 13.22 -11.66 -16.99
CA ALA A 47 11.76 -11.71 -16.80
C ALA A 47 11.26 -13.10 -17.25
N ARG A 48 11.00 -14.00 -16.29
CA ARG A 48 10.67 -15.42 -16.57
C ARG A 48 9.16 -15.69 -16.62
N GLY A 49 8.36 -14.71 -17.05
CA GLY A 49 6.89 -14.82 -17.16
C GLY A 49 6.13 -14.89 -15.83
N VAL A 50 6.82 -14.76 -14.69
CA VAL A 50 6.21 -14.78 -13.35
C VAL A 50 5.77 -13.38 -12.94
N TYR A 51 4.63 -13.30 -12.25
CA TYR A 51 4.08 -12.07 -11.69
C TYR A 51 3.99 -12.16 -10.17
N TYR A 52 4.39 -11.09 -9.48
CA TYR A 52 4.26 -10.92 -8.03
C TYR A 52 3.59 -9.57 -7.76
N GLU A 53 2.56 -9.51 -6.92
CA GLU A 53 1.76 -8.29 -6.68
C GLU A 53 1.25 -7.62 -7.98
N ASN A 54 0.82 -8.42 -8.96
CA ASN A 54 0.37 -7.99 -10.30
C ASN A 54 1.44 -7.25 -11.14
N LYS A 55 2.73 -7.37 -10.81
CA LYS A 55 3.86 -6.83 -11.58
C LYS A 55 4.76 -7.96 -12.07
N PRO A 56 5.40 -7.85 -13.26
CA PRO A 56 6.39 -8.81 -13.69
C PRO A 56 7.58 -8.80 -12.73
N ILE A 57 8.04 -9.99 -12.32
CA ILE A 57 9.22 -10.12 -11.46
C ILE A 57 10.40 -10.69 -12.24
N HIS A 58 11.59 -10.20 -11.89
CA HIS A 58 12.84 -10.55 -12.53
C HIS A 58 13.63 -11.53 -11.68
N HIS A 59 14.50 -12.31 -12.31
CA HIS A 59 15.34 -13.28 -11.62
C HIS A 59 16.82 -13.13 -11.98
N TYR A 60 17.66 -13.24 -10.96
CA TYR A 60 19.07 -13.63 -11.10
C TYR A 60 19.16 -15.10 -10.69
N LEU A 61 19.65 -15.98 -11.57
CA LEU A 61 19.43 -17.43 -11.46
C LEU A 61 17.94 -17.75 -11.26
N ASN A 62 17.55 -18.19 -10.06
CA ASN A 62 16.17 -18.37 -9.61
C ASN A 62 15.77 -17.47 -8.41
N HIS A 63 16.64 -16.54 -7.97
CA HIS A 63 16.32 -15.55 -6.93
C HIS A 63 15.40 -14.45 -7.47
N PRO A 64 14.22 -14.21 -6.87
CA PRO A 64 13.33 -13.12 -7.28
C PRO A 64 13.87 -11.74 -6.85
N ILE A 65 14.17 -10.88 -7.82
CA ILE A 65 14.69 -9.52 -7.61
C ILE A 65 13.58 -8.50 -7.88
N ARG A 66 13.36 -7.61 -6.91
CA ARG A 66 12.39 -6.50 -6.98
C ARG A 66 13.01 -5.13 -6.75
N TYR A 67 13.86 -5.02 -5.74
CA TYR A 67 14.38 -3.77 -5.21
C TYR A 67 15.89 -3.72 -5.38
N ILE A 68 16.40 -2.66 -6.00
CA ILE A 68 17.81 -2.53 -6.38
C ILE A 68 18.43 -1.26 -5.79
N LYS A 69 19.64 -1.40 -5.25
CA LYS A 69 20.56 -0.34 -4.87
C LYS A 69 21.67 -0.25 -5.93
N LEU A 70 21.70 0.85 -6.67
CA LEU A 70 22.70 1.14 -7.70
C LEU A 70 23.50 2.38 -7.30
N ILE A 71 24.81 2.39 -7.58
CA ILE A 71 25.63 3.61 -7.61
C ILE A 71 26.28 3.70 -8.98
N GLY A 72 26.31 4.90 -9.57
CA GLY A 72 26.97 5.15 -10.85
C GLY A 72 26.95 6.63 -11.22
N LEU A 73 27.64 6.98 -12.29
CA LEU A 73 27.68 8.30 -12.89
C LEU A 73 26.45 8.53 -13.79
N VAL A 74 25.85 9.73 -13.72
CA VAL A 74 24.81 10.18 -14.65
C VAL A 74 25.45 10.55 -15.98
N ALA A 75 25.28 9.67 -16.98
CA ALA A 75 25.85 9.81 -18.32
C ALA A 75 24.97 10.63 -19.28
N SER A 76 23.64 10.60 -19.11
CA SER A 76 22.69 11.51 -19.78
C SER A 76 21.50 11.83 -18.88
N ILE A 77 20.86 12.98 -19.13
CA ILE A 77 19.54 13.32 -18.60
C ILE A 77 18.57 13.63 -19.75
N ASP A 78 17.51 12.82 -19.87
CA ASP A 78 16.51 12.93 -20.91
C ASP A 78 15.14 13.29 -20.30
N ASP A 79 14.63 14.49 -20.60
CA ASP A 79 13.38 15.02 -20.05
C ASP A 79 12.18 14.76 -20.96
N PHE A 80 11.12 14.19 -20.37
CA PHE A 80 9.84 13.93 -21.00
C PHE A 80 8.69 14.56 -20.20
N LEU A 81 7.52 14.71 -20.82
CA LEU A 81 6.37 15.46 -20.30
C LEU A 81 5.88 15.09 -18.88
N ARG A 82 6.23 13.90 -18.37
CA ARG A 82 5.81 13.37 -17.06
C ARG A 82 6.93 12.64 -16.31
N CYS A 83 8.12 12.50 -16.89
CA CYS A 83 9.22 11.75 -16.29
C CYS A 83 10.57 12.21 -16.82
N ARG A 84 11.59 12.07 -15.99
CA ARG A 84 12.99 12.23 -16.37
C ARG A 84 13.63 10.85 -16.40
N VAL A 85 14.42 10.60 -17.45
CA VAL A 85 15.22 9.38 -17.60
C VAL A 85 16.68 9.75 -17.40
N TYR A 86 17.38 8.94 -16.61
CA TYR A 86 18.80 9.06 -16.35
C TYR A 86 19.50 7.84 -16.93
N THR A 87 20.47 8.03 -17.82
CA THR A 87 21.37 6.93 -18.21
C THR A 87 22.48 6.83 -17.17
N ILE A 88 22.60 5.68 -16.51
CA ILE A 88 23.58 5.47 -15.42
C ILE A 88 24.67 4.51 -15.86
N ASP A 89 25.93 4.91 -15.70
CA ASP A 89 27.13 4.09 -15.90
C ASP A 89 27.86 3.86 -14.58
N ASP A 90 28.13 2.59 -14.24
CA ASP A 90 28.91 2.18 -13.07
C ASP A 90 30.25 1.52 -13.47
N SER A 91 30.66 1.70 -14.73
CA SER A 91 31.83 1.07 -15.37
C SER A 91 31.82 -0.47 -15.34
N SER A 92 30.64 -1.11 -15.20
CA SER A 92 30.50 -2.57 -15.34
C SER A 92 30.41 -3.06 -16.79
N GLY A 93 30.39 -2.15 -17.76
CA GLY A 93 30.44 -2.44 -19.20
C GLY A 93 29.12 -2.22 -19.96
N VAL A 94 28.05 -1.84 -19.26
CA VAL A 94 26.76 -1.40 -19.85
C VAL A 94 26.16 -0.29 -19.01
N CYS A 95 25.33 0.57 -19.61
CA CYS A 95 24.53 1.55 -18.89
C CYS A 95 23.09 1.05 -18.65
N ILE A 96 22.40 1.60 -17.64
CA ILE A 96 20.98 1.31 -17.37
C ILE A 96 20.17 2.60 -17.31
N GLU A 97 19.00 2.59 -17.96
CA GLU A 97 18.00 3.66 -17.87
C GLU A 97 17.26 3.60 -16.53
N CYS A 98 17.38 4.67 -15.75
CA CYS A 98 16.69 4.88 -14.50
C CYS A 98 15.62 5.98 -14.66
N VAL A 99 14.35 5.65 -14.42
CA VAL A 99 13.20 6.53 -14.72
C VAL A 99 12.58 7.06 -13.43
N ALA A 100 12.41 8.38 -13.32
CA ALA A 100 11.69 9.03 -12.24
C ALA A 100 10.47 9.79 -12.78
N LEU A 101 9.31 9.67 -12.13
CA LEU A 101 8.17 10.53 -12.44
C LEU A 101 8.43 11.95 -11.93
N LEU A 102 8.13 12.94 -12.76
CA LEU A 102 8.23 14.35 -12.37
C LEU A 102 7.04 14.71 -11.47
N PRO A 103 7.21 15.64 -10.50
CA PRO A 103 6.09 16.20 -9.75
C PRO A 103 5.04 16.80 -10.69
N PRO A 104 3.74 16.73 -10.37
CA PRO A 104 2.72 17.41 -11.15
C PRO A 104 3.00 18.93 -11.16
N PRO A 105 2.76 19.63 -12.29
CA PRO A 105 2.98 21.06 -12.37
C PRO A 105 2.12 21.79 -11.32
N PRO A 106 2.60 22.91 -10.76
CA PRO A 106 1.80 23.69 -9.82
C PRO A 106 0.48 24.12 -10.47
N PRO A 107 -0.63 24.15 -9.73
CA PRO A 107 -1.90 24.65 -10.27
C PRO A 107 -1.72 26.09 -10.74
N PRO A 108 -2.36 26.51 -11.85
CA PRO A 108 -2.20 27.86 -12.39
C PRO A 108 -2.60 28.88 -11.32
N SER A 109 -1.65 29.76 -10.97
CA SER A 109 -1.92 30.89 -10.10
C SER A 109 -3.00 31.75 -10.75
N LYS A 110 -4.09 32.00 -10.02
CA LYS A 110 -5.10 32.96 -10.46
C LYS A 110 -4.41 34.32 -10.61
N PRO A 111 -4.62 35.06 -11.70
CA PRO A 111 -3.99 36.37 -11.88
C PRO A 111 -4.51 37.33 -10.80
N SER A 112 -3.66 37.62 -9.81
CA SER A 112 -3.91 38.70 -8.86
C SER A 112 -3.62 40.03 -9.56
N SER A 113 -4.67 40.81 -9.80
CA SER A 113 -4.59 42.17 -10.31
C SER A 113 -3.63 43.03 -9.48
N SER A 114 -2.74 43.75 -10.15
CA SER A 114 -1.80 44.69 -9.55
C SER A 114 -2.50 45.86 -8.83
N THR A 115 -1.99 46.23 -7.66
CA THR A 115 -1.92 47.64 -7.23
C THR A 115 -0.62 47.88 -6.48
N THR A 116 0.17 48.82 -6.97
CA THR A 116 1.42 49.30 -6.39
C THR A 116 1.16 50.24 -5.21
N THR A 117 1.71 49.96 -4.02
CA THR A 117 2.01 51.00 -3.02
C THR A 117 3.22 50.62 -2.17
N THR A 118 4.22 51.50 -2.16
CA THR A 118 5.39 51.43 -1.26
C THR A 118 5.03 51.99 0.13
N THR A 119 5.17 51.19 1.19
CA THR A 119 5.23 51.72 2.57
C THR A 119 6.06 50.82 3.47
N ILE A 120 7.09 51.41 4.06
CA ILE A 120 7.88 50.82 5.15
C ILE A 120 7.16 51.17 6.46
N SER A 121 6.76 50.18 7.27
CA SER A 121 6.75 50.25 8.75
C SER A 121 6.33 48.94 9.42
N THR A 122 7.03 48.66 10.51
CA THR A 122 6.80 47.67 11.57
C THR A 122 5.35 47.30 11.92
N SER A 123 5.04 46.00 11.95
CA SER A 123 4.62 45.29 13.18
C SER A 123 4.29 43.81 12.95
N THR A 124 4.59 42.98 13.96
CA THR A 124 3.93 41.71 14.34
C THR A 124 3.41 40.80 13.20
N ALA A 125 4.33 40.10 12.52
CA ALA A 125 3.96 38.95 11.70
C ALA A 125 3.93 37.67 12.55
N ASN A 126 2.76 37.02 12.64
CA ASN A 126 2.68 35.63 13.07
C ASN A 126 3.58 34.78 12.16
N PRO A 127 4.34 33.80 12.68
CA PRO A 127 5.08 32.90 11.81
C PRO A 127 4.10 32.20 10.88
N PRO A 128 4.38 32.08 9.57
CA PRO A 128 3.59 31.20 8.73
C PRO A 128 3.71 29.80 9.34
N THR A 129 2.58 29.22 9.74
CA THR A 129 2.53 27.80 10.11
C THR A 129 2.79 27.00 8.85
N THR A 130 4.08 26.84 8.52
CA THR A 130 4.56 25.79 7.64
C THR A 130 4.05 24.50 8.24
N GLN A 131 2.94 24.00 7.69
CA GLN A 131 2.49 22.66 8.04
C GLN A 131 3.60 21.74 7.58
N ILE A 132 4.38 21.27 8.55
CA ILE A 132 5.33 20.19 8.37
C ILE A 132 4.47 18.96 8.08
N GLN A 133 4.08 18.83 6.82
CA GLN A 133 3.58 17.57 6.28
C GLN A 133 4.70 16.58 6.54
N ALA A 134 4.42 15.58 7.37
CA ALA A 134 5.34 14.48 7.58
C ALA A 134 5.77 13.96 6.20
N PRO A 135 7.08 13.77 5.96
CA PRO A 135 7.58 13.48 4.62
C PRO A 135 6.84 12.27 4.05
N SER A 136 6.16 12.49 2.93
CA SER A 136 5.41 11.46 2.22
C SER A 136 6.32 10.28 1.91
N GLU A 137 5.87 9.08 2.26
CA GLU A 137 6.63 7.85 2.04
C GLU A 137 7.09 7.75 0.57
N PRO A 138 8.41 7.67 0.29
CA PRO A 138 8.91 7.78 -1.07
C PRO A 138 8.53 6.54 -1.89
N SER A 139 8.03 6.76 -3.10
CA SER A 139 7.53 5.69 -3.95
C SER A 139 7.82 6.00 -5.42
N VAL A 140 7.66 5.02 -6.32
CA VAL A 140 7.79 5.26 -7.77
C VAL A 140 6.84 6.36 -8.28
N ASN A 141 5.68 6.53 -7.63
CA ASN A 141 4.69 7.55 -8.01
C ASN A 141 5.01 8.94 -7.45
N GLN A 142 5.86 9.01 -6.42
CA GLN A 142 6.30 10.23 -5.76
C GLN A 142 7.74 10.03 -5.28
N PRO A 143 8.72 10.07 -6.20
CA PRO A 143 10.11 9.73 -5.89
C PRO A 143 10.79 10.86 -5.12
N GLN A 144 11.66 10.50 -4.17
CA GLN A 144 12.45 11.47 -3.41
C GLN A 144 13.78 11.73 -4.13
N ILE A 145 13.88 12.86 -4.84
CA ILE A 145 15.03 13.24 -5.66
C ILE A 145 15.35 14.73 -5.43
N PRO A 146 16.62 15.12 -5.17
CA PRO A 146 17.04 16.52 -5.11
C PRO A 146 17.25 17.05 -6.54
N TRP A 147 16.15 17.33 -7.25
CA TRP A 147 16.14 17.62 -8.69
C TRP A 147 17.13 18.70 -9.14
N ASP A 148 17.31 19.76 -8.34
CA ASP A 148 18.21 20.88 -8.63
C ASP A 148 19.70 20.56 -8.41
N THR A 149 20.01 19.46 -7.73
CA THR A 149 21.38 19.03 -7.40
C THR A 149 21.88 17.90 -8.31
N ILE A 150 20.99 17.17 -8.97
CA ILE A 150 21.34 16.10 -9.91
C ILE A 150 21.58 16.70 -11.29
N SER A 151 22.84 16.62 -11.76
CA SER A 151 23.24 16.92 -13.12
C SER A 151 23.97 15.74 -13.76
N GLU A 152 24.24 15.83 -15.06
CA GLU A 152 25.22 14.97 -15.73
C GLU A 152 26.59 15.05 -15.03
N CYS A 153 27.39 14.00 -15.22
CA CYS A 153 28.70 13.78 -14.58
C CYS A 153 28.69 13.71 -13.04
N LYS A 154 27.52 13.73 -12.38
CA LYS A 154 27.42 13.44 -10.95
C LYS A 154 27.36 11.94 -10.70
N ILE A 155 28.06 11.50 -9.66
CA ILE A 155 27.93 10.15 -9.12
C ILE A 155 26.74 10.15 -8.17
N VAL A 156 25.84 9.20 -8.36
CA VAL A 156 24.53 9.15 -7.72
C VAL A 156 24.24 7.75 -7.20
N ARG A 157 23.56 7.71 -6.05
CA ARG A 157 23.02 6.49 -5.44
C ARG A 157 21.52 6.45 -5.66
N ILE A 158 21.03 5.31 -6.12
CA ILE A 158 19.65 5.09 -6.54
C ILE A 158 19.09 3.88 -5.79
N LEU A 159 17.92 4.07 -5.19
CA LEU A 159 17.02 3.00 -4.78
C LEU A 159 15.87 2.97 -5.79
N GLY A 160 15.68 1.85 -6.48
CA GLY A 160 14.59 1.70 -7.44
C GLY A 160 13.95 0.30 -7.50
N VAL A 161 12.77 0.24 -8.08
CA VAL A 161 12.01 -0.99 -8.34
C VAL A 161 12.28 -1.44 -9.77
N MET A 162 12.52 -2.73 -9.98
CA MET A 162 12.66 -3.29 -11.32
C MET A 162 11.37 -3.17 -12.14
N GLY A 163 11.50 -2.66 -13.36
CA GLY A 163 10.47 -2.64 -14.38
C GLY A 163 11.04 -2.99 -15.75
N THR A 164 10.18 -2.96 -16.77
CA THR A 164 10.56 -3.14 -18.17
C THR A 164 9.88 -2.10 -19.06
N TYR A 165 10.53 -1.79 -20.17
CA TYR A 165 9.96 -1.00 -21.26
C TYR A 165 10.49 -1.55 -22.58
N MET A 166 9.60 -1.85 -23.54
CA MET A 166 9.97 -2.46 -24.83
C MET A 166 10.98 -3.62 -24.69
N THR A 167 10.66 -4.56 -23.78
CA THR A 167 11.49 -5.71 -23.34
C THR A 167 12.86 -5.40 -22.70
N MET A 168 13.30 -4.14 -22.64
CA MET A 168 14.52 -3.73 -21.93
C MET A 168 14.28 -3.56 -20.42
N PRO A 169 15.22 -3.98 -19.55
CA PRO A 169 15.15 -3.73 -18.12
C PRO A 169 15.33 -2.24 -17.82
N ARG A 170 14.47 -1.68 -16.96
CA ARG A 170 14.57 -0.29 -16.49
C ARG A 170 14.40 -0.22 -14.98
N LEU A 171 15.08 0.72 -14.34
CA LEU A 171 14.97 0.94 -12.90
C LEU A 171 13.99 2.10 -12.62
N GLN A 172 12.86 1.82 -11.97
CA GLN A 172 11.91 2.85 -11.56
C GLN A 172 12.38 3.47 -10.24
N ILE A 173 12.84 4.72 -10.26
CA ILE A 173 13.45 5.38 -9.09
C ILE A 173 12.40 5.58 -8.00
N VAL A 174 12.77 5.21 -6.77
CA VAL A 174 12.03 5.51 -5.52
C VAL A 174 12.75 6.63 -4.76
N LYS A 175 14.08 6.55 -4.67
CA LYS A 175 14.92 7.57 -4.04
C LYS A 175 16.25 7.71 -4.78
N MET A 176 16.74 8.94 -4.90
CA MET A 176 18.02 9.27 -5.53
C MET A 176 18.76 10.30 -4.68
N GLY A 177 20.08 10.27 -4.69
CA GLY A 177 20.92 11.31 -4.08
C GLY A 177 22.33 11.29 -4.65
N VAL A 178 23.04 12.41 -4.53
CA VAL A 178 24.46 12.51 -4.90
C VAL A 178 25.31 11.65 -3.94
N VAL A 179 26.40 11.12 -4.47
CA VAL A 179 27.50 10.50 -3.72
C VAL A 179 28.69 11.45 -3.79
N GLU A 180 29.19 11.87 -2.62
CA GLU A 180 30.23 12.90 -2.50
C GLU A 180 31.62 12.32 -2.14
N SER A 181 31.72 11.00 -1.95
CA SER A 181 32.98 10.32 -1.62
C SER A 181 33.10 8.96 -2.30
N THR A 182 34.27 8.72 -2.88
CA THR A 182 34.68 7.44 -3.49
C THR A 182 34.76 6.28 -2.48
N ASP A 183 34.84 6.56 -1.18
CA ASP A 183 34.73 5.49 -0.16
C ASP A 183 33.33 4.87 -0.14
N VAL A 184 32.29 5.64 -0.45
CA VAL A 184 30.90 5.14 -0.55
C VAL A 184 30.74 4.26 -1.78
N GLU A 185 31.36 4.65 -2.90
CA GLU A 185 31.41 3.85 -4.14
C GLU A 185 32.15 2.52 -3.91
N ARG A 186 33.33 2.58 -3.29
CA ARG A 186 34.14 1.39 -2.94
C ARG A 186 33.36 0.42 -2.05
N LYS A 187 32.77 0.91 -0.96
CA LYS A 187 31.92 0.10 -0.06
C LYS A 187 30.74 -0.55 -0.79
N TRP A 188 30.19 0.12 -1.82
CA TRP A 188 29.12 -0.44 -2.64
C TRP A 188 29.63 -1.49 -3.65
N TRP A 189 30.81 -1.32 -4.25
CA TRP A 189 31.46 -2.38 -5.04
C TRP A 189 31.74 -3.62 -4.18
N ASP A 190 32.24 -3.45 -2.95
CA ASP A 190 32.45 -4.54 -1.99
C ASP A 190 31.11 -5.24 -1.63
N GLU A 191 30.04 -4.47 -1.48
CA GLU A 191 28.68 -4.99 -1.24
C GLU A 191 28.17 -5.82 -2.43
N CYS A 192 28.32 -5.32 -3.66
CA CYS A 192 27.95 -6.03 -4.89
C CYS A 192 28.75 -7.32 -5.07
N ALA A 193 30.08 -7.26 -4.88
CA ALA A 193 30.99 -8.40 -4.98
C ALA A 193 30.60 -9.49 -3.98
N ARG A 194 30.42 -9.14 -2.71
CA ARG A 194 29.99 -10.07 -1.65
C ARG A 194 28.60 -10.66 -1.89
N LEU A 195 27.65 -9.88 -2.45
CA LEU A 195 26.32 -10.40 -2.77
C LEU A 195 26.37 -11.49 -3.86
N LYS A 196 27.31 -11.35 -4.81
CA LYS A 196 27.50 -12.24 -5.96
C LYS A 196 28.62 -13.28 -5.81
N ASP A 197 29.29 -13.31 -4.66
CA ASP A 197 30.40 -14.23 -4.41
C ASP A 197 29.99 -15.69 -4.68
N PRO A 198 30.67 -16.45 -5.56
CA PRO A 198 30.24 -17.79 -5.95
C PRO A 198 30.20 -18.83 -4.83
N SER A 199 30.89 -18.57 -3.70
CA SER A 199 31.05 -19.52 -2.59
C SER A 199 30.13 -19.22 -1.40
N MET A 200 29.86 -17.94 -1.13
CA MET A 200 29.15 -17.47 0.07
C MET A 200 28.08 -16.41 -0.23
N GLY A 201 28.07 -15.87 -1.45
CA GLY A 201 27.16 -14.80 -1.86
C GLY A 201 25.77 -15.34 -2.17
N ILE A 202 24.74 -14.62 -1.69
CA ILE A 202 23.33 -14.99 -1.88
C ILE A 202 23.02 -15.24 -3.36
N LEU A 203 23.52 -14.40 -4.26
CA LEU A 203 23.30 -14.51 -5.70
C LEU A 203 24.36 -15.36 -6.43
N GLY A 204 25.45 -15.75 -5.76
CA GLY A 204 26.45 -16.64 -6.34
C GLY A 204 25.97 -18.09 -6.44
N MET A 205 24.98 -18.47 -5.64
CA MET A 205 24.40 -19.81 -5.56
C MET A 205 22.91 -19.81 -5.97
N GLU A 206 22.40 -20.95 -6.43
CA GLU A 206 20.96 -21.12 -6.62
C GLU A 206 20.20 -21.01 -5.30
N TRP A 207 19.03 -20.36 -5.33
CA TRP A 207 18.12 -20.36 -4.20
C TRP A 207 17.50 -21.75 -4.04
N VAL A 208 17.81 -22.40 -2.93
CA VAL A 208 17.15 -23.63 -2.49
C VAL A 208 16.47 -23.32 -1.16
N VAL A 209 15.24 -23.83 -0.98
CA VAL A 209 14.53 -23.79 0.31
C VAL A 209 14.48 -25.22 0.82
N SER A 210 15.03 -25.44 2.02
CA SER A 210 15.05 -26.77 2.63
C SER A 210 13.64 -27.29 2.92
N GLU A 211 13.46 -28.61 2.93
CA GLU A 211 12.17 -29.21 3.29
C GLU A 211 11.73 -28.81 4.71
N GLU A 212 12.69 -28.63 5.62
CA GLU A 212 12.46 -28.09 6.97
C GLU A 212 11.91 -26.66 6.95
N GLU A 213 12.39 -25.78 6.08
CA GLU A 213 11.82 -24.42 5.92
C GLU A 213 10.42 -24.46 5.32
N ILE A 214 10.20 -25.32 4.32
CA ILE A 214 8.89 -25.52 3.70
C ILE A 214 7.89 -26.02 4.75
N GLU A 215 8.24 -27.00 5.58
CA GLU A 215 7.35 -27.51 6.62
C GLU A 215 7.22 -26.55 7.81
N ARG A 216 8.27 -25.84 8.22
CA ARG A 216 8.16 -24.71 9.17
C ARG A 216 7.21 -23.62 8.63
N TRP A 217 7.22 -23.34 7.34
CA TRP A 217 6.26 -22.43 6.70
C TRP A 217 4.84 -23.00 6.68
N LYS A 218 4.64 -24.24 6.18
CA LYS A 218 3.33 -24.93 6.16
C LYS A 218 2.69 -24.96 7.56
N ARG A 219 3.49 -25.17 8.60
CA ARG A 219 3.06 -25.16 10.01
C ARG A 219 2.64 -23.75 10.47
N ARG A 220 3.40 -22.70 10.11
CA ARG A 220 3.02 -21.30 10.36
C ARG A 220 1.71 -20.92 9.65
N GLU A 221 1.55 -21.29 8.38
CA GLU A 221 0.32 -21.00 7.62
C GLU A 221 -0.90 -21.75 8.15
N ARG A 222 -0.77 -23.04 8.50
CA ARG A 222 -1.84 -23.78 9.19
C ARG A 222 -2.29 -23.07 10.48
N ARG A 223 -1.33 -22.59 11.29
CA ARG A 223 -1.61 -21.83 12.52
C ARG A 223 -2.23 -20.46 12.24
N ARG A 224 -1.85 -19.78 11.15
CA ARG A 224 -2.46 -18.50 10.74
C ARG A 224 -3.92 -18.70 10.33
N LYS A 225 -4.19 -19.67 9.45
CA LYS A 225 -5.55 -20.00 8.99
C LYS A 225 -6.46 -20.45 10.14
N ALA A 226 -5.97 -21.27 11.06
CA ALA A 226 -6.74 -21.67 12.25
C ALA A 226 -7.16 -20.46 13.11
N ARG A 227 -6.26 -19.49 13.33
CA ARG A 227 -6.56 -18.24 14.05
C ARG A 227 -7.51 -17.32 13.29
N GLU A 228 -7.50 -17.36 11.96
CA GLU A 228 -8.40 -16.59 11.09
C GLU A 228 -9.83 -17.13 11.20
N VAL A 229 -10.01 -18.45 11.02
CA VAL A 229 -11.29 -19.16 11.23
C VAL A 229 -11.82 -18.99 12.66
N GLU A 230 -10.95 -19.03 13.68
CA GLU A 230 -11.35 -18.78 15.06
C GLU A 230 -11.90 -17.35 15.25
N ARG A 231 -11.24 -16.34 14.67
CA ARG A 231 -11.68 -14.94 14.73
C ARG A 231 -13.00 -14.71 14.01
N GLU A 232 -13.19 -15.33 12.85
CA GLU A 232 -14.45 -15.30 12.10
C GLU A 232 -15.57 -15.96 12.89
N GLY A 233 -15.35 -17.17 13.42
CA GLY A 233 -16.32 -17.89 14.25
C GLY A 233 -16.66 -17.18 15.57
N GLN A 234 -15.70 -16.49 16.19
CA GLN A 234 -15.98 -15.59 17.32
C GLN A 234 -16.79 -14.36 16.88
N GLY A 235 -16.58 -13.85 15.66
CA GLY A 235 -17.38 -12.79 15.04
C GLY A 235 -18.85 -13.21 14.88
N THR A 236 -19.12 -14.36 14.27
CA THR A 236 -20.48 -14.90 14.10
C THR A 236 -21.16 -15.12 15.44
N LYS A 237 -20.50 -15.81 16.39
CA LYS A 237 -21.05 -16.03 17.75
C LYS A 237 -21.39 -14.72 18.49
N ARG A 238 -20.66 -13.61 18.23
CA ARG A 238 -20.96 -12.28 18.79
C ARG A 238 -22.16 -11.61 18.12
N ILE A 239 -22.42 -11.91 16.84
CA ILE A 239 -23.62 -11.46 16.11
C ILE A 239 -24.83 -12.25 16.60
N ASP A 240 -24.77 -13.58 16.61
CA ASP A 240 -25.84 -14.47 17.06
C ASP A 240 -26.28 -14.15 18.50
N LYS A 241 -25.31 -13.91 19.41
CA LYS A 241 -25.60 -13.51 20.79
C LYS A 241 -26.28 -12.14 20.89
N ARG A 242 -25.99 -11.20 19.98
CA ARG A 242 -26.65 -9.89 19.91
C ARG A 242 -28.05 -9.94 19.31
N GLU A 243 -28.31 -10.85 18.38
CA GLU A 243 -29.68 -11.06 17.87
C GLU A 243 -30.54 -11.82 18.89
N GLY A 244 -30.00 -12.88 19.49
CA GLY A 244 -30.67 -13.62 20.57
C GLY A 244 -31.04 -12.76 21.79
N SER A 245 -30.19 -11.80 22.18
CA SER A 245 -30.54 -10.85 23.25
C SER A 245 -31.63 -9.87 22.82
N ARG A 246 -31.57 -9.33 21.59
CA ARG A 246 -32.61 -8.43 21.05
C ARG A 246 -33.98 -9.09 20.92
N LEU A 247 -34.04 -10.37 20.59
CA LEU A 247 -35.28 -11.13 20.53
C LEU A 247 -35.89 -11.32 21.93
N LYS A 248 -35.07 -11.61 22.95
CA LYS A 248 -35.52 -11.72 24.36
C LYS A 248 -35.96 -10.38 24.97
N ASP A 249 -35.21 -9.30 24.72
CA ASP A 249 -35.61 -7.95 25.16
C ASP A 249 -36.89 -7.47 24.46
N GLY A 250 -37.17 -7.97 23.25
CA GLY A 250 -38.38 -7.70 22.48
C GLY A 250 -39.63 -8.42 23.01
N SER A 251 -39.52 -9.67 23.48
CA SER A 251 -40.68 -10.43 23.98
C SER A 251 -41.18 -9.91 25.33
N GLY A 252 -40.28 -9.76 26.31
CA GLY A 252 -40.66 -9.30 27.66
C GLY A 252 -41.23 -7.88 27.68
N ARG A 253 -40.86 -7.03 26.70
CA ARG A 253 -41.45 -5.70 26.54
C ARG A 253 -42.85 -5.73 25.91
N LYS A 254 -43.18 -6.79 25.15
CA LYS A 254 -44.49 -6.96 24.52
C LYS A 254 -45.50 -7.55 25.51
N GLU A 255 -45.09 -8.61 26.23
CA GLU A 255 -45.87 -9.20 27.33
C GLU A 255 -46.28 -8.14 28.36
N ASN A 256 -45.34 -7.30 28.82
CA ASN A 256 -45.61 -6.25 29.79
C ASN A 256 -46.56 -5.15 29.24
N ILE A 257 -46.52 -4.84 27.94
CA ILE A 257 -47.48 -3.91 27.31
C ILE A 257 -48.89 -4.51 27.27
N ASP A 258 -49.01 -5.80 26.94
CA ASP A 258 -50.30 -6.48 26.87
C ASP A 258 -50.92 -6.63 28.28
N SER A 259 -50.12 -6.94 29.32
CA SER A 259 -50.57 -6.94 30.73
C SER A 259 -51.07 -5.57 31.19
N ILE A 260 -50.32 -4.49 30.93
CA ILE A 260 -50.72 -3.11 31.29
C ILE A 260 -52.02 -2.69 30.57
N LYS A 261 -52.25 -3.21 29.36
CA LYS A 261 -53.48 -2.94 28.60
C LYS A 261 -54.68 -3.67 29.20
N GLU A 262 -54.53 -4.94 29.56
CA GLU A 262 -55.57 -5.76 30.19
C GLU A 262 -55.97 -5.20 31.57
N GLU A 263 -55.00 -4.74 32.37
CA GLU A 263 -55.21 -4.05 33.65
C GLU A 263 -56.03 -2.75 33.47
N ARG A 264 -55.72 -1.95 32.45
CA ARG A 264 -56.48 -0.71 32.12
C ARG A 264 -57.91 -1.01 31.67
N GLU A 265 -58.14 -2.08 30.93
CA GLU A 265 -59.48 -2.48 30.51
C GLU A 265 -60.33 -2.94 31.70
N LYS A 266 -59.74 -3.70 32.66
CA LYS A 266 -60.37 -4.05 33.94
C LYS A 266 -60.73 -2.80 34.77
N GLN A 267 -59.81 -1.85 34.93
CA GLN A 267 -60.08 -0.59 35.63
C GLN A 267 -61.15 0.28 34.95
N GLN A 268 -61.25 0.26 33.61
CA GLN A 268 -62.33 0.96 32.90
C GLN A 268 -63.70 0.27 33.08
N GLN A 269 -63.76 -1.06 33.11
CA GLN A 269 -65.00 -1.78 33.43
C GLN A 269 -65.45 -1.52 34.86
N GLU A 270 -64.53 -1.44 35.82
CA GLU A 270 -64.86 -1.14 37.21
C GLU A 270 -65.36 0.31 37.41
N ARG A 271 -64.74 1.29 36.73
CA ARG A 271 -65.25 2.68 36.71
C ARG A 271 -66.65 2.78 36.13
N LYS A 272 -66.91 2.10 35.00
CA LYS A 272 -68.25 2.01 34.38
C LYS A 272 -69.30 1.32 35.27
N ARG A 273 -68.90 0.60 36.31
CA ARG A 273 -69.80 0.03 37.34
C ARG A 273 -70.05 0.96 38.53
N LYS A 274 -69.23 2.00 38.72
CA LYS A 274 -69.30 2.93 39.86
C LYS A 274 -69.96 4.27 39.52
N ASP A 275 -69.99 4.67 38.25
CA ASP A 275 -70.63 5.93 37.81
C ASP A 275 -72.13 5.77 37.49
N ASN A 276 -72.95 5.76 38.55
CA ASN A 276 -74.38 6.12 38.54
C ASN A 276 -74.73 6.54 39.99
N PRO A 277 -75.24 7.75 40.30
CA PRO A 277 -76.22 8.51 39.50
C PRO A 277 -76.00 10.05 39.37
N HIS A 278 -76.96 10.72 38.69
CA HIS A 278 -77.37 12.15 38.72
C HIS A 278 -76.53 13.14 39.58
N HIS A 279 -76.07 14.32 39.09
CA HIS A 279 -76.89 15.48 38.69
C HIS A 279 -76.03 16.61 38.03
N LEU A 280 -76.67 17.65 37.49
CA LEU A 280 -76.12 18.89 36.87
C LEU A 280 -76.68 20.13 37.63
N PRO A 281 -76.38 21.42 37.32
CA PRO A 281 -75.38 22.06 36.42
C PRO A 281 -74.47 23.11 37.18
N THR A 282 -73.62 23.99 36.60
CA THR A 282 -74.02 25.35 36.08
C THR A 282 -72.81 26.26 35.69
N ILE A 283 -72.81 26.78 34.45
CA ILE A 283 -72.30 28.08 33.88
C ILE A 283 -70.79 28.45 33.74
N ALA A 284 -70.42 28.74 32.46
CA ALA A 284 -69.45 29.69 31.85
C ALA A 284 -67.95 29.77 32.29
N THR A 285 -66.96 30.09 31.43
CA THR A 285 -66.97 30.97 30.23
C THR A 285 -65.92 30.56 29.17
N LYS A 286 -66.13 30.90 27.89
CA LYS A 286 -65.19 30.78 26.73
C LYS A 286 -64.25 32.00 26.63
N PRO A 287 -63.20 32.06 25.76
CA PRO A 287 -62.87 31.26 24.55
C PRO A 287 -61.51 30.49 24.68
N ALA A 288 -60.76 30.00 23.66
CA ALA A 288 -60.76 30.16 22.20
C ALA A 288 -60.18 28.94 21.42
N HIS A 289 -59.60 29.18 20.23
CA HIS A 289 -58.94 28.28 19.25
C HIS A 289 -57.76 29.07 18.60
N PRO A 290 -56.78 28.48 17.85
CA PRO A 290 -56.92 27.40 16.84
C PRO A 290 -55.71 26.39 16.82
N PRO A 291 -55.40 25.69 15.71
CA PRO A 291 -56.17 24.53 15.25
C PRO A 291 -55.35 23.23 15.18
N ARG A 292 -56.09 22.15 14.91
CA ARG A 292 -55.66 20.77 14.65
C ARG A 292 -55.25 20.60 13.19
N GLU A 293 -54.16 19.87 12.91
CA GLU A 293 -54.00 18.95 11.74
C GLU A 293 -52.67 18.17 11.86
N THR A 294 -52.72 16.85 12.10
CA THR A 294 -52.55 15.74 11.13
C THR A 294 -51.12 15.47 10.61
N SER A 295 -50.74 14.18 10.74
CA SER A 295 -49.66 13.41 10.09
C SER A 295 -49.36 13.75 8.61
N PRO A 296 -48.24 13.27 7.98
CA PRO A 296 -47.35 12.18 8.43
C PRO A 296 -45.82 12.33 8.19
N ASN A 297 -45.07 11.44 8.85
CA ASN A 297 -43.91 10.69 8.34
C ASN A 297 -43.13 11.20 7.10
N LYS A 298 -41.93 11.75 7.32
CA LYS A 298 -40.79 11.64 6.36
C LYS A 298 -39.50 11.34 7.12
N ARG A 299 -39.12 10.05 7.16
CA ARG A 299 -37.75 9.65 7.56
C ARG A 299 -36.78 10.00 6.43
N ASN A 300 -35.70 10.71 6.76
CA ASN A 300 -34.62 10.98 5.81
C ASN A 300 -34.05 9.66 5.26
N PRO A 301 -33.85 9.53 3.93
CA PRO A 301 -33.20 8.36 3.36
C PRO A 301 -31.73 8.31 3.78
N LYS A 302 -31.31 7.21 4.40
CA LYS A 302 -29.89 6.91 4.56
C LYS A 302 -29.28 6.68 3.16
N PRO A 303 -28.12 7.25 2.83
CA PRO A 303 -27.45 6.94 1.57
C PRO A 303 -27.02 5.46 1.53
N PRO A 304 -27.03 4.81 0.35
CA PRO A 304 -26.88 3.37 0.23
C PRO A 304 -25.47 2.88 0.57
N THR A 305 -25.43 1.80 1.36
CA THR A 305 -24.22 1.06 1.73
C THR A 305 -23.74 0.15 0.60
N THR A 306 -23.09 0.71 -0.42
CA THR A 306 -22.39 -0.08 -1.45
C THR A 306 -21.14 0.62 -1.98
N LYS A 307 -20.06 0.55 -1.20
CA LYS A 307 -18.72 0.45 -1.79
C LYS A 307 -18.07 -0.81 -1.23
N LYS A 308 -17.86 -1.79 -2.12
CA LYS A 308 -16.98 -2.93 -1.85
C LYS A 308 -15.68 -2.33 -1.34
N ARG A 309 -15.25 -2.72 -0.13
CA ARG A 309 -13.91 -2.42 0.35
C ARG A 309 -12.98 -3.36 -0.42
N ILE A 310 -12.75 -3.01 -1.70
CA ILE A 310 -11.47 -3.27 -2.34
C ILE A 310 -10.49 -2.64 -1.36
N LEU A 311 -9.86 -3.49 -0.55
CA LEU A 311 -8.71 -3.08 0.20
C LEU A 311 -7.74 -2.56 -0.87
N PRO A 312 -7.34 -1.27 -0.87
CA PRO A 312 -6.07 -0.97 -1.50
C PRO A 312 -5.09 -1.87 -0.78
N ILE A 313 -4.52 -2.84 -1.51
CA ILE A 313 -3.38 -3.60 -1.01
C ILE A 313 -2.31 -2.53 -0.85
N ALA A 314 -2.16 -2.07 0.39
CA ALA A 314 -1.23 -1.01 0.70
C ALA A 314 0.15 -1.55 0.32
N LEU A 315 0.86 -0.80 -0.53
CA LEU A 315 2.28 -1.01 -0.83
C LEU A 315 3.18 -0.65 0.39
N SER A 316 2.64 -0.83 1.60
CA SER A 316 3.31 -0.67 2.88
C SER A 316 4.16 -1.92 3.19
N ASP A 317 5.07 -2.23 2.27
CA ASP A 317 6.33 -2.90 2.56
C ASP A 317 7.43 -2.50 1.54
N LEU A 318 7.66 -1.20 1.45
CA LEU A 318 8.92 -0.61 0.99
C LEU A 318 9.93 -0.52 2.16
N SER A 319 9.73 -1.34 3.20
CA SER A 319 10.08 -1.00 4.58
C SER A 319 11.50 -1.49 4.96
N LYS A 320 12.32 -0.74 5.70
CA LYS A 320 12.10 0.55 6.38
C LYS A 320 13.30 1.44 6.02
N TYR A 321 13.03 2.67 5.60
CA TYR A 321 13.90 3.43 4.71
C TYR A 321 15.28 3.81 5.24
N ASP A 322 16.11 4.12 4.25
CA ASP A 322 17.39 4.81 4.29
C ASP A 322 18.66 4.03 4.66
N THR A 323 19.04 3.13 3.75
CA THR A 323 20.43 2.71 3.55
C THR A 323 21.33 3.81 2.96
N PHE A 324 20.85 5.05 2.81
CA PHE A 324 21.70 6.22 2.55
C PHE A 324 22.39 6.76 3.82
N GLY A 325 22.14 6.15 5.00
CA GLY A 325 22.90 6.43 6.22
C GLY A 325 24.42 6.37 6.00
N LEU A 326 25.11 7.27 6.70
CA LEU A 326 26.57 7.53 6.68
C LEU A 326 27.41 6.27 6.95
#